data_AF-A0A2D6NAK1-F1
#
_entry.id   AF-A0A2D6NAK1-F1
#
_cell.length_a   1.000
_cell.length_b   1.000
_cell.length_c   1.000
_cell.angle_alpha   90.00
_cell.angle_beta   90.00
_cell.angle_gamma   90.00
#
_symmetry.space_group_name_H-M   'P 1'
#
loop_
_entity.id
_entity.type
_entity.pdbx_description
1 polymer ?
#
loop_
_entity_poly.entity_id
_entity_poly.type
_entity_poly.pdbx_seq_one_letter_code
_entity_poly.pdbx_strand_id
1 'polypeptide(L)'
;MQESAVLEATRTPQDVPNRRSNGWSVRKETETLVTPHSEAVQARTGLHRLMTCVVEPRQVPWLRKLAGGDDSKLGAALATAIGRGLKVLRKKAPQDVIAAATKQRDRVLGSRMVACSLSPEVVKELEVLAAAVEGDAVSVRSLSVHALRVEYLAKHPKQPEVELPPPPSPLAAIFRPAPPPPPPALPQPARRGVARSLGGSSSLLPPGTVPAQLRAALANGSQNDRAGFVRVPARHRIRTSGPPPLTPEDEAELAKGPLFTTAEIRAKREELGLSQARLARALGVSRGLVAEAERGRRAGERTLQRLTAGLRRLLRQEADKSRGNRNRSEESTDSPTQTPVALAS
;
A
#
# COMPACT_ATOMS: atom_id res chain seq x y z
N MET A 1 51.94 -67.13 -15.81
CA MET A 1 51.32 -66.29 -14.75
C MET A 1 51.86 -64.89 -14.95
N GLN A 2 51.13 -63.84 -15.31
CA GLN A 2 49.69 -63.54 -15.29
C GLN A 2 49.40 -62.62 -16.48
N GLU A 3 48.30 -62.88 -17.19
CA GLU A 3 47.68 -61.96 -18.15
C GLU A 3 46.93 -60.86 -17.38
N SER A 4 47.11 -59.60 -17.78
CA SER A 4 46.32 -58.48 -17.26
C SER A 4 45.43 -57.97 -18.39
N ALA A 5 44.14 -58.29 -18.28
CA ALA A 5 43.08 -57.90 -19.17
C ALA A 5 42.69 -56.43 -18.94
N VAL A 6 42.66 -55.67 -20.03
CA VAL A 6 42.09 -54.32 -20.12
C VAL A 6 40.59 -54.47 -20.37
N LEU A 7 39.77 -54.05 -19.41
CA LEU A 7 38.32 -53.93 -19.56
C LEU A 7 37.98 -52.46 -19.86
N GLU A 8 37.73 -52.17 -21.13
CA GLU A 8 37.02 -50.97 -21.57
C GLU A 8 35.53 -51.09 -21.21
N ALA A 9 35.05 -50.22 -20.32
CA ALA A 9 33.63 -50.03 -20.08
C ALA A 9 33.13 -48.81 -20.85
N THR A 10 32.43 -49.07 -21.95
CA THR A 10 31.61 -48.13 -22.71
C THR A 10 30.53 -47.53 -21.80
N ARG A 11 30.65 -46.25 -21.47
CA ARG A 11 29.55 -45.47 -20.86
C ARG A 11 28.77 -44.76 -21.96
N THR A 12 27.51 -45.18 -22.09
CA THR A 12 26.45 -44.51 -22.85
C THR A 12 26.15 -43.12 -22.26
N PRO A 13 25.84 -42.10 -23.08
CA PRO A 13 25.44 -40.79 -22.59
C PRO A 13 24.03 -40.87 -22.01
N GLN A 14 23.92 -40.60 -20.71
CA GLN A 14 22.65 -40.44 -19.99
C GLN A 14 21.96 -39.14 -20.43
N ASP A 15 20.71 -39.28 -20.84
CA ASP A 15 19.74 -38.20 -21.05
C ASP A 15 19.72 -37.21 -19.87
N VAL A 16 20.02 -35.95 -20.16
CA VAL A 16 19.85 -34.83 -19.23
C VAL A 16 18.40 -34.35 -19.34
N PRO A 17 17.58 -34.39 -18.27
CA PRO A 17 16.23 -33.87 -18.33
C PRO A 17 16.25 -32.35 -18.50
N ASN A 18 15.58 -31.94 -19.57
CA ASN A 18 15.29 -30.58 -19.99
C ASN A 18 14.75 -29.73 -18.82
N ARG A 19 15.64 -28.93 -18.22
CA ARG A 19 15.35 -28.00 -17.13
C ARG A 19 14.60 -26.82 -17.74
N ARG A 20 13.27 -26.94 -17.83
CA ARG A 20 12.37 -25.84 -18.20
C ARG A 20 12.70 -24.63 -17.32
N SER A 21 13.27 -23.61 -17.95
CA SER A 21 13.42 -22.29 -17.36
C SER A 21 12.02 -21.77 -17.07
N ASN A 22 11.72 -21.58 -15.79
CA ASN A 22 10.55 -20.83 -15.37
C ASN A 22 10.74 -19.39 -15.86
N GLY A 23 10.15 -19.09 -17.01
CA GLY A 23 10.02 -17.73 -17.54
C GLY A 23 9.18 -16.90 -16.57
N TRP A 24 9.83 -16.32 -15.58
CA TRP A 24 9.29 -15.23 -14.78
C TRP A 24 9.15 -14.01 -15.68
N SER A 25 8.00 -13.90 -16.36
CA SER A 25 7.55 -12.61 -16.87
C SER A 25 7.06 -11.78 -15.70
N VAL A 26 7.97 -10.97 -15.15
CA VAL A 26 7.62 -9.86 -14.26
C VAL A 26 6.80 -8.87 -15.10
N ARG A 27 5.48 -8.84 -14.87
CA ARG A 27 4.61 -7.84 -15.47
C ARG A 27 4.94 -6.48 -14.88
N LYS A 28 5.45 -5.59 -15.74
CA LYS A 28 5.52 -4.15 -15.55
C LYS A 28 4.23 -3.66 -14.90
N GLU A 29 4.35 -2.94 -13.78
CA GLU A 29 3.23 -2.16 -13.26
C GLU A 29 2.72 -1.25 -14.38
N THR A 30 1.40 -1.08 -14.46
CA THR A 30 0.75 -0.14 -15.38
C THR A 30 1.21 1.27 -15.07
N GLU A 31 2.38 1.64 -15.58
CA GLU A 31 2.66 3.00 -15.98
C GLU A 31 1.53 3.38 -16.94
N THR A 32 0.87 4.48 -16.60
CA THR A 32 0.06 5.21 -17.56
C THR A 32 1.00 5.46 -18.74
N LEU A 33 0.75 4.80 -19.88
CA LEU A 33 1.49 5.00 -21.12
C LEU A 33 1.41 6.49 -21.45
N VAL A 34 2.46 7.22 -21.05
CA VAL A 34 2.74 8.57 -21.50
C VAL A 34 3.06 8.38 -22.97
N THR A 35 2.10 8.66 -23.83
CA THR A 35 2.34 8.69 -25.28
C THR A 35 3.43 9.73 -25.55
N PRO A 36 4.29 9.57 -26.57
CA PRO A 36 5.33 10.55 -26.90
C PRO A 36 4.77 11.95 -27.16
N HIS A 37 3.48 12.06 -27.50
CA HIS A 37 2.75 13.33 -27.56
C HIS A 37 2.58 14.03 -26.20
N SER A 38 2.46 13.27 -25.11
CA SER A 38 2.38 13.81 -23.75
C SER A 38 3.69 14.44 -23.28
N GLU A 39 4.85 13.93 -23.69
CA GLU A 39 6.14 14.55 -23.34
C GLU A 39 6.35 15.90 -24.04
N ALA A 40 6.03 15.99 -25.33
CA ALA A 40 6.11 17.24 -26.08
C ALA A 40 5.12 18.31 -25.57
N VAL A 41 3.93 17.89 -25.13
CA VAL A 41 2.94 18.77 -24.51
C VAL A 41 3.35 19.19 -23.10
N GLN A 42 3.88 18.28 -22.28
CA GLN A 42 4.41 18.61 -20.94
C GLN A 42 5.59 19.60 -21.01
N ALA A 43 6.50 19.40 -21.97
CA ALA A 43 7.63 20.31 -22.19
C ALA A 43 7.18 21.70 -22.67
N ARG A 44 6.17 21.78 -23.56
CA ARG A 44 5.63 23.06 -24.07
C ARG A 44 4.77 23.84 -23.07
N THR A 45 4.11 23.15 -22.15
CA THR A 45 3.18 23.76 -21.20
C THR A 45 3.85 24.19 -19.89
N GLY A 46 5.12 23.83 -19.67
CA GLY A 46 5.76 24.00 -18.36
C GLY A 46 5.05 23.21 -17.26
N LEU A 47 4.29 22.16 -17.63
CA LEU A 47 3.56 21.33 -16.67
C LEU A 47 4.57 20.49 -15.90
N HIS A 48 5.04 21.06 -14.80
CA HIS A 48 5.69 20.36 -13.72
C HIS A 48 4.93 19.08 -13.37
N ARG A 49 5.66 17.97 -13.18
CA ARG A 49 5.04 16.70 -12.81
C ARG A 49 4.47 16.82 -11.40
N LEU A 50 3.14 16.80 -11.29
CA LEU A 50 2.48 16.76 -9.99
C LEU A 50 2.73 15.40 -9.35
N MET A 51 3.32 15.39 -8.16
CA MET A 51 3.65 14.18 -7.41
C MET A 51 3.13 14.27 -5.99
N THR A 52 2.64 13.14 -5.45
CA THR A 52 2.22 13.03 -4.06
C THR A 52 3.26 12.26 -3.25
N CYS A 53 3.85 12.89 -2.23
CA CYS A 53 4.78 12.24 -1.32
C CYS A 53 4.09 11.90 0.00
N VAL A 54 4.52 10.81 0.62
CA VAL A 54 4.16 10.48 2.00
C VAL A 54 5.27 11.04 2.87
N VAL A 55 4.93 11.98 3.75
CA VAL A 55 5.87 12.69 4.61
C VAL A 55 5.71 12.19 6.05
N GLU A 56 6.82 11.88 6.71
CA GLU A 56 6.81 11.42 8.11
C GLU A 56 6.34 12.57 9.04
N PRO A 57 5.62 12.28 10.13
CA PRO A 57 5.10 13.34 11.04
C PRO A 57 6.17 14.33 11.52
N ARG A 58 7.38 13.85 11.80
CA ARG A 58 8.52 14.66 12.24
C ARG A 58 9.07 15.62 11.18
N GLN A 59 8.89 15.29 9.90
CA GLN A 59 9.33 16.14 8.78
C GLN A 59 8.35 17.29 8.54
N VAL A 60 7.08 17.17 8.97
CA VAL A 60 6.04 18.18 8.71
C VAL A 60 6.35 19.53 9.37
N PRO A 61 6.72 19.62 10.68
CA PRO A 61 7.12 20.89 11.29
C PRO A 61 8.32 21.54 10.60
N TRP A 62 9.30 20.74 10.17
CA TRP A 62 10.47 21.23 9.44
C TRP A 62 10.09 21.79 8.06
N LEU A 63 9.26 21.08 7.30
CA LEU A 63 8.76 21.56 6.01
C LEU A 63 7.92 22.83 6.16
N ARG A 64 7.11 22.93 7.22
CA ARG A 64 6.38 24.18 7.55
C ARG A 64 7.33 25.33 7.82
N LYS A 65 8.42 25.09 8.57
CA LYS A 65 9.44 26.11 8.80
C LYS A 65 10.10 26.55 7.50
N LEU A 66 10.42 25.60 6.60
CA LEU A 66 10.94 25.91 5.26
C LEU A 66 9.94 26.68 4.39
N ALA A 67 8.64 26.44 4.57
CA ALA A 67 7.57 27.17 3.91
C ALA A 67 7.26 28.55 4.54
N GLY A 68 8.01 28.98 5.56
CA GLY A 68 7.75 30.23 6.28
C GLY A 68 6.48 30.21 7.13
N GLY A 69 6.01 29.03 7.54
CA GLY A 69 4.77 28.84 8.31
C GLY A 69 3.50 28.75 7.46
N ASP A 70 3.60 28.95 6.14
CA ASP A 70 2.46 28.94 5.22
C ASP A 70 2.22 27.53 4.64
N ASP A 71 1.10 26.91 5.02
CA ASP A 71 0.73 25.56 4.54
C ASP A 71 0.46 25.53 3.02
N SER A 72 0.19 26.66 2.36
CA SER A 72 0.03 26.73 0.90
C SER A 72 1.35 26.57 0.14
N LYS A 73 2.47 26.95 0.77
CA LYS A 73 3.84 26.85 0.22
C LYS A 73 4.52 25.52 0.55
N LEU A 74 3.81 24.61 1.21
CA LEU A 74 4.36 23.33 1.69
C LEU A 74 4.78 22.42 0.52
N GLY A 75 4.06 22.48 -0.61
CA GLY A 75 4.45 21.78 -1.85
C GLY A 75 5.75 22.30 -2.45
N ALA A 76 5.97 23.61 -2.47
CA ALA A 76 7.21 24.23 -2.96
C ALA A 76 8.40 23.97 -2.03
N ALA A 77 8.18 24.02 -0.71
CA ALA A 77 9.18 23.66 0.30
C ALA A 77 9.59 22.18 0.17
N LEU A 78 8.61 21.29 -0.05
CA LEU A 78 8.86 19.87 -0.30
C LEU A 78 9.68 19.64 -1.58
N ALA A 79 9.31 20.28 -2.70
CA ALA A 79 10.07 20.19 -3.95
C ALA A 79 11.52 20.66 -3.79
N THR A 80 11.72 21.79 -3.09
CA THR A 80 13.04 22.34 -2.78
C THR A 80 13.86 21.37 -1.92
N ALA A 81 13.26 20.76 -0.90
CA ALA A 81 13.91 19.79 -0.04
C ALA A 81 14.31 18.51 -0.79
N ILE A 82 13.44 18.00 -1.68
CA ILE A 82 13.76 16.86 -2.56
C ILE A 82 14.95 17.19 -3.46
N GLY A 83 14.96 18.36 -4.11
CA GLY A 83 16.08 18.77 -4.96
C GLY A 83 17.42 18.90 -4.21
N ARG A 84 17.41 19.38 -2.96
CA ARG A 84 18.62 19.41 -2.11
C ARG A 84 19.06 18.01 -1.70
N GLY A 85 18.12 17.16 -1.30
CA GLY A 85 18.38 15.76 -0.96
C GLY A 85 18.98 14.95 -2.09
N LEU A 86 18.53 15.18 -3.33
CA LEU A 86 19.10 14.57 -4.53
C LEU A 86 20.58 14.90 -4.74
N LYS A 87 20.98 16.15 -4.46
CA LYS A 87 22.40 16.55 -4.52
C LYS A 87 23.25 15.79 -3.50
N VAL A 88 22.67 15.43 -2.34
CA VAL A 88 23.35 14.61 -1.33
C VAL A 88 23.39 13.14 -1.77
N LEU A 89 22.30 12.62 -2.32
CA LEU A 89 22.23 11.23 -2.83
C LEU A 89 23.24 10.97 -3.95
N ARG A 90 23.47 11.93 -4.85
CA ARG A 90 24.48 11.83 -5.91
C ARG A 90 25.90 11.60 -5.41
N LYS A 91 26.21 12.02 -4.18
CA LYS A 91 27.54 11.83 -3.58
C LYS A 91 27.71 10.44 -2.96
N LYS A 92 26.62 9.68 -2.81
CA LYS A 92 26.64 8.34 -2.23
C LYS A 92 26.71 7.28 -3.34
N ALA A 93 27.27 6.12 -3.01
CA ALA A 93 27.26 4.98 -3.92
C ALA A 93 25.81 4.56 -4.22
N PRO A 94 25.47 4.17 -5.47
CA PRO A 94 24.11 3.77 -5.83
C PRO A 94 23.54 2.67 -4.93
N GLN A 95 24.37 1.70 -4.51
CA GLN A 95 23.93 0.60 -3.66
C GLN A 95 23.41 1.03 -2.28
N ASP A 96 24.00 2.07 -1.68
CA ASP A 96 23.54 2.59 -0.39
C ASP A 96 22.16 3.26 -0.53
N VAL A 97 21.94 3.94 -1.66
CA VAL A 97 20.64 4.55 -1.99
C VAL A 97 19.56 3.49 -2.14
N ILE A 98 19.89 2.36 -2.77
CA ILE A 98 18.98 1.22 -2.96
C ILE A 98 18.58 0.62 -1.61
N ALA A 99 19.57 0.29 -0.78
CA ALA A 99 19.34 -0.34 0.52
C ALA A 99 18.46 0.54 1.41
N ALA A 100 18.66 1.87 1.35
CA ALA A 100 17.90 2.80 2.15
C ALA A 100 16.48 3.07 1.59
N ALA A 101 16.32 3.13 0.25
CA ALA A 101 15.01 3.32 -0.37
C ALA A 101 14.11 2.06 -0.25
N THR A 102 14.68 0.85 -0.31
CA THR A 102 13.93 -0.40 -0.23
C THR A 102 13.44 -0.72 1.19
N LYS A 103 14.21 -0.40 2.23
CA LYS A 103 13.79 -0.51 3.65
C LYS A 103 12.56 0.34 3.99
N GLN A 104 12.24 1.34 3.17
CA GLN A 104 11.23 2.35 3.47
C GLN A 104 9.82 2.01 2.96
N ARG A 105 9.60 0.80 2.41
CA ARG A 105 8.27 0.37 1.92
C ARG A 105 7.21 0.25 3.02
N ASP A 106 7.60 0.23 4.29
CA ASP A 106 6.67 0.16 5.40
C ASP A 106 6.11 1.54 5.76
N ARG A 107 4.78 1.69 5.55
CA ARG A 107 4.03 2.90 5.91
C ARG A 107 4.22 3.20 7.40
N VAL A 108 4.94 4.27 7.71
CA VAL A 108 4.96 4.82 9.07
C VAL A 108 3.55 5.32 9.40
N LEU A 109 2.93 4.73 10.44
CA LEU A 109 1.63 5.16 10.95
C LEU A 109 1.67 6.66 11.27
N GLY A 110 0.67 7.41 10.80
CA GLY A 110 0.56 8.86 10.99
C GLY A 110 1.19 9.72 9.90
N SER A 111 1.81 9.13 8.87
CA SER A 111 2.37 9.91 7.76
C SER A 111 1.30 10.74 7.04
N ARG A 112 1.66 11.97 6.64
CA ARG A 112 0.77 12.90 5.92
C ARG A 112 1.10 12.88 4.43
N MET A 113 0.09 12.86 3.59
CA MET A 113 0.28 12.97 2.14
C MET A 113 0.36 14.44 1.75
N VAL A 114 1.41 14.82 1.01
CA VAL A 114 1.63 16.18 0.52
C VAL A 114 1.84 16.12 -0.99
N ALA A 115 1.09 16.93 -1.74
CA ALA A 115 1.30 17.11 -3.17
C ALA A 115 2.35 18.19 -3.40
N CYS A 116 3.26 17.96 -4.35
CA CYS A 116 4.24 18.94 -4.80
C CYS A 116 4.39 18.88 -6.31
N SER A 117 4.84 20.00 -6.85
CA SER A 117 5.12 20.22 -8.25
C SER A 117 6.63 20.15 -8.43
N LEU A 118 7.15 19.16 -9.16
CA LEU A 118 8.59 19.02 -9.37
C LEU A 118 9.02 19.65 -10.70
N SER A 119 10.20 20.27 -10.70
CA SER A 119 10.83 20.73 -11.95
C SER A 119 11.18 19.52 -12.83
N PRO A 120 11.08 19.65 -14.17
CA PRO A 120 11.38 18.55 -15.09
C PRO A 120 12.83 18.05 -14.94
N GLU A 121 13.76 18.92 -14.55
CA GLU A 121 15.15 18.54 -14.27
C GLU A 121 15.20 17.58 -13.07
N VAL A 122 14.52 17.91 -11.96
CA VAL A 122 14.47 17.04 -10.77
C VAL A 122 13.84 15.69 -11.10
N VAL A 123 12.79 15.66 -11.92
CA VAL A 123 12.13 14.42 -12.35
C VAL A 123 13.08 13.56 -13.19
N LYS A 124 13.74 14.15 -14.19
CA LYS A 124 14.71 13.46 -15.04
C LYS A 124 15.87 12.89 -14.21
N GLU A 125 16.34 13.63 -13.21
CA GLU A 125 17.38 13.15 -12.29
C GLU A 125 16.91 11.95 -11.46
N LEU A 126 15.68 11.97 -10.95
CA LEU A 126 15.09 10.86 -10.22
C LEU A 126 14.90 9.63 -11.11
N GLU A 127 14.53 9.81 -12.38
CA GLU A 127 14.37 8.73 -13.36
C GLU A 127 15.72 8.09 -13.72
N VAL A 128 16.77 8.89 -13.92
CA VAL A 128 18.13 8.38 -14.15
C VAL A 128 18.63 7.60 -12.93
N LEU A 129 18.40 8.11 -11.72
CA LEU A 129 18.74 7.37 -10.49
C LEU A 129 17.90 6.10 -10.34
N ALA A 130 16.61 6.13 -10.69
CA ALA A 130 15.75 4.95 -10.65
C ALA A 130 16.22 3.88 -11.65
N ALA A 131 16.62 4.29 -12.86
CA ALA A 131 17.11 3.39 -13.91
C ALA A 131 18.49 2.81 -13.59
N ALA A 132 19.35 3.56 -12.89
CA ALA A 132 20.65 3.08 -12.43
C ALA A 132 20.55 2.02 -11.32
N VAL A 133 19.40 1.93 -10.66
CA VAL A 133 19.10 0.86 -9.72
C VAL A 133 18.58 -0.33 -10.50
N GLU A 134 19.42 -1.36 -10.67
CA GLU A 134 18.98 -2.62 -11.29
C GLU A 134 17.83 -3.24 -10.49
N GLY A 135 16.65 -3.27 -11.13
CA GLY A 135 15.44 -3.90 -10.61
C GLY A 135 14.24 -2.95 -10.58
N ASP A 136 13.09 -3.43 -11.04
CA ASP A 136 11.78 -2.73 -11.06
C ASP A 136 11.26 -2.27 -9.68
N ALA A 137 12.07 -2.39 -8.62
CA ALA A 137 11.62 -2.19 -7.25
C ALA A 137 11.56 -0.71 -6.84
N VAL A 138 12.32 0.18 -7.47
CA VAL A 138 12.51 1.55 -6.98
C VAL A 138 11.79 2.56 -7.88
N SER A 139 10.58 2.94 -7.47
CA SER A 139 9.84 4.01 -8.14
C SER A 139 10.46 5.39 -7.91
N VAL A 140 10.28 6.31 -8.86
CA VAL A 140 10.57 7.76 -8.71
C VAL A 140 10.00 8.31 -7.41
N ARG A 141 8.79 7.88 -7.05
CA ARG A 141 8.11 8.28 -5.79
C ARG A 141 8.89 7.84 -4.55
N SER A 142 9.43 6.62 -4.54
CA SER A 142 10.25 6.10 -3.45
C SER A 142 11.54 6.88 -3.30
N LEU A 143 12.24 7.16 -4.40
CA LEU A 143 13.47 7.98 -4.39
C LEU A 143 13.21 9.39 -3.91
N SER A 144 12.07 9.97 -4.26
CA SER A 144 11.69 11.33 -3.83
C SER A 144 11.52 11.42 -2.31
N VAL A 145 10.85 10.43 -1.71
CA VAL A 145 10.70 10.32 -0.25
C VAL A 145 12.07 10.09 0.42
N HIS A 146 12.93 9.31 -0.22
CA HIS A 146 14.28 9.07 0.28
C HIS A 146 15.16 10.32 0.23
N ALA A 147 15.15 11.06 -0.88
CA ALA A 147 15.83 12.34 -1.03
C ALA A 147 15.39 13.34 0.05
N LEU A 148 14.08 13.48 0.27
CA LEU A 148 13.54 14.30 1.35
C LEU A 148 14.11 13.91 2.72
N ARG A 149 14.19 12.61 3.02
CA ARG A 149 14.70 12.10 4.29
C ARG A 149 16.19 12.38 4.45
N VAL A 150 16.99 12.22 3.41
CA VAL A 150 18.42 12.54 3.45
C VAL A 150 18.66 14.02 3.73
N GLU A 151 17.92 14.91 3.08
CA GLU A 151 18.01 16.35 3.37
C GLU A 151 17.57 16.66 4.83
N TYR A 152 16.49 16.03 5.29
CA TYR A 152 16.04 16.19 6.67
C TYR A 152 17.11 15.76 7.69
N LEU A 153 17.70 14.57 7.52
CA LEU A 153 18.73 14.05 8.42
C LEU A 153 20.01 14.89 8.37
N ALA A 154 20.37 15.42 7.20
CA ALA A 154 21.51 16.34 7.06
C ALA A 154 21.34 17.63 7.88
N LYS A 155 20.11 18.12 8.04
CA LYS A 155 19.80 19.30 8.88
C LYS A 155 19.53 18.95 10.35
N HIS A 156 19.26 17.69 10.65
CA HIS A 156 18.90 17.21 11.98
C HIS A 156 19.73 15.99 12.40
N PRO A 157 21.07 16.13 12.52
CA PRO A 157 21.98 15.01 12.77
C PRO A 157 21.75 14.33 14.14
N LYS A 158 21.17 15.06 15.10
CA LYS A 158 20.88 14.54 16.45
C LYS A 158 19.59 13.71 16.51
N GLN A 159 18.78 13.69 15.46
CA GLN A 159 17.60 12.84 15.46
C GLN A 159 18.02 11.42 15.08
N PRO A 160 17.88 10.44 15.99
CA PRO A 160 18.18 9.06 15.65
C PRO A 160 17.34 8.65 14.45
N GLU A 161 17.94 7.86 13.58
CA GLU A 161 17.18 7.10 12.62
C GLU A 161 16.16 6.29 13.42
N VAL A 162 14.87 6.58 13.23
CA VAL A 162 13.82 5.81 13.88
C VAL A 162 13.91 4.45 13.21
N GLU A 163 14.60 3.52 13.86
CA GLU A 163 14.45 2.12 13.59
C GLU A 163 12.97 1.83 13.85
N LEU A 164 12.23 1.63 12.76
CA LEU A 164 10.90 1.07 12.85
C LEU A 164 11.06 -0.20 13.69
N PRO A 165 10.26 -0.37 14.76
CA PRO A 165 10.30 -1.61 15.52
C PRO A 165 10.13 -2.73 14.49
N PRO A 166 10.98 -3.78 14.56
CA PRO A 166 10.93 -4.86 13.57
C PRO A 166 9.48 -5.32 13.45
N PRO A 167 8.99 -5.57 12.22
CA PRO A 167 7.62 -6.03 12.03
C PRO A 167 7.42 -7.21 12.99
N PRO A 168 6.31 -7.23 13.77
CA PRO A 168 6.13 -8.24 14.80
C PRO A 168 6.34 -9.61 14.17
N SER A 169 7.29 -10.39 14.70
CA SER A 169 7.61 -11.72 14.16
C SER A 169 6.31 -12.47 13.91
N PRO A 170 6.13 -13.13 12.75
CA PRO A 170 4.88 -13.81 12.44
C PRO A 170 4.47 -14.82 13.52
N LEU A 171 5.43 -15.36 14.27
CA LEU A 171 5.20 -16.21 15.44
C LEU A 171 4.60 -15.48 16.65
N ALA A 172 4.97 -14.22 16.89
CA ALA A 172 4.42 -13.41 17.99
C ALA A 172 2.94 -13.03 17.76
N ALA A 173 2.47 -13.04 16.50
CA ALA A 173 1.06 -12.87 16.18
C ALA A 173 0.21 -14.13 16.44
N ILE A 174 0.82 -15.32 16.40
CA ILE A 174 0.14 -16.60 16.61
C ILE A 174 -0.04 -16.88 18.11
N PHE A 175 0.93 -16.50 18.94
CA PHE A 175 0.90 -16.69 20.40
C PHE A 175 0.47 -15.43 21.16
N ARG A 176 -0.55 -14.72 20.68
CA ARG A 176 -1.24 -13.80 21.61
C ARG A 176 -2.06 -14.65 22.58
N PRO A 177 -1.72 -14.71 23.88
CA PRO A 177 -2.58 -15.36 24.85
C PRO A 177 -3.97 -14.74 24.72
N ALA A 178 -5.01 -15.57 24.76
CA ALA A 178 -6.38 -15.09 24.76
C ALA A 178 -6.51 -13.96 25.80
N PRO A 179 -7.17 -12.85 25.48
CA PRO A 179 -7.39 -11.80 26.47
C PRO A 179 -8.00 -12.46 27.71
N PRO A 180 -7.51 -12.14 28.93
CA PRO A 180 -8.06 -12.72 30.13
C PRO A 180 -9.57 -12.51 30.14
N PRO A 181 -10.36 -13.49 30.59
CA PRO A 181 -11.81 -13.34 30.67
C PRO A 181 -12.12 -12.05 31.44
N PRO A 182 -13.15 -11.29 31.03
CA PRO A 182 -13.55 -10.11 31.78
C PRO A 182 -13.78 -10.53 33.24
N PRO A 183 -13.32 -9.73 34.22
CA PRO A 183 -13.57 -10.04 35.62
C PRO A 183 -15.08 -10.22 35.83
N PRO A 184 -15.50 -11.18 36.68
CA PRO A 184 -16.90 -11.39 36.98
C PRO A 184 -17.52 -10.05 37.35
N ALA A 185 -18.64 -9.72 36.69
CA ALA A 185 -19.35 -8.48 36.94
C ALA A 185 -19.65 -8.40 38.43
N LEU A 186 -19.03 -7.44 39.11
CA LEU A 186 -19.34 -7.18 40.50
C LEU A 186 -20.85 -6.95 40.60
N PRO A 187 -21.52 -7.53 41.62
CA PRO A 187 -22.94 -7.33 41.82
C PRO A 187 -23.20 -5.83 41.88
N GLN A 188 -23.93 -5.31 40.89
CA GLN A 188 -24.30 -3.91 40.90
C GLN A 188 -25.13 -3.69 42.18
N PRO A 189 -24.76 -2.75 43.05
CA PRO A 189 -25.58 -2.42 44.21
C PRO A 189 -26.96 -2.07 43.68
N ALA A 190 -27.98 -2.73 44.23
CA ALA A 190 -29.37 -2.54 43.87
C ALA A 190 -29.65 -1.05 43.71
N ARG A 191 -29.88 -0.62 42.46
CA ARG A 191 -30.34 0.73 42.16
C ARG A 191 -31.71 0.86 42.79
N ARG A 192 -31.76 1.32 44.04
CA ARG A 192 -32.97 1.81 44.68
C ARG A 192 -33.54 2.87 43.75
N GLY A 193 -34.69 2.54 43.15
CA GLY A 193 -35.46 3.45 42.35
C GLY A 193 -35.88 4.64 43.20
N VAL A 194 -35.12 5.72 43.15
CA VAL A 194 -35.62 7.02 43.56
C VAL A 194 -36.41 7.54 42.36
N ALA A 195 -37.72 7.32 42.41
CA ALA A 195 -38.69 8.01 41.59
C ALA A 195 -38.45 9.52 41.70
N ARG A 196 -37.91 10.13 40.64
CA ARG A 196 -37.93 11.59 40.48
C ARG A 196 -39.33 11.97 40.04
N SER A 197 -40.14 12.31 41.04
CA SER A 197 -41.32 13.14 40.89
C SER A 197 -40.91 14.51 40.36
N LEU A 198 -41.64 14.97 39.34
CA LEU A 198 -41.71 16.35 38.89
C LEU A 198 -42.42 17.17 39.98
N GLY A 199 -41.87 18.31 40.36
CA GLY A 199 -42.54 19.25 41.26
C GLY A 199 -41.64 20.43 41.56
N GLY A 200 -42.13 21.63 41.25
CA GLY A 200 -41.34 22.86 41.34
C GLY A 200 -40.96 23.26 42.76
N SER A 201 -40.01 24.18 42.87
CA SER A 201 -40.24 25.49 43.52
C SER A 201 -38.94 26.28 43.57
N SER A 202 -39.02 27.51 43.11
CA SER A 202 -38.11 28.60 43.45
C SER A 202 -38.01 28.76 44.96
N SER A 203 -36.79 28.92 45.50
CA SER A 203 -36.55 29.74 46.70
C SER A 203 -35.05 30.04 46.83
N LEU A 204 -34.69 31.27 46.49
CA LEU A 204 -33.88 32.19 47.30
C LEU A 204 -32.85 31.53 48.25
N LEU A 205 -31.58 31.56 47.83
CA LEU A 205 -30.45 31.54 48.77
C LEU A 205 -29.80 32.93 48.79
N PRO A 206 -29.53 33.50 49.98
CA PRO A 206 -28.91 34.80 50.11
C PRO A 206 -27.41 34.75 49.75
N PRO A 207 -26.82 35.84 49.24
CA PRO A 207 -25.39 35.91 48.98
C PRO A 207 -24.67 36.18 50.31
N GLY A 208 -23.98 35.18 50.86
CA GLY A 208 -23.22 35.40 52.08
C GLY A 208 -22.35 34.22 52.49
N THR A 209 -21.05 34.47 52.61
CA THR A 209 -20.06 33.67 53.33
C THR A 209 -19.79 32.25 52.81
N VAL A 210 -19.00 32.16 51.74
CA VAL A 210 -18.08 31.03 51.57
C VAL A 210 -16.79 31.38 52.33
N PRO A 211 -16.37 30.59 53.34
CA PRO A 211 -15.15 30.87 54.11
C PRO A 211 -13.91 30.86 53.21
N ALA A 212 -13.03 31.85 53.35
CA ALA A 212 -11.83 32.03 52.54
C ALA A 212 -10.89 30.79 52.54
N GLN A 213 -10.96 29.95 53.57
CA GLN A 213 -10.13 28.73 53.69
C GLN A 213 -10.53 27.62 52.70
N LEU A 214 -11.76 27.61 52.16
CA LEU A 214 -12.20 26.61 51.18
C LEU A 214 -11.82 26.99 49.73
N ARG A 215 -11.46 28.25 49.45
CA ARG A 215 -10.97 28.67 48.13
C ARG A 215 -9.52 28.25 47.87
N ALA A 216 -8.69 28.12 48.91
CA ALA A 216 -7.29 27.72 48.75
C ALA A 216 -7.10 26.22 48.47
N ALA A 217 -8.03 25.37 48.93
CA ALA A 217 -7.95 23.91 48.73
C ALA A 217 -8.37 23.46 47.32
N LEU A 218 -9.11 24.29 46.56
CA LEU A 218 -9.52 24.00 45.18
C LEU A 218 -8.55 24.56 44.12
N ALA A 219 -7.53 25.34 44.51
CA ALA A 219 -6.60 25.97 43.58
C ALA A 219 -5.34 25.13 43.28
N ASN A 220 -4.99 24.14 44.10
CA ASN A 220 -3.70 23.44 44.03
C ASN A 220 -3.77 21.93 43.71
N GLY A 221 -4.91 21.45 43.21
CA GLY A 221 -5.10 20.04 42.89
C GLY A 221 -5.20 19.78 41.39
N SER A 222 -4.18 19.10 40.84
CA SER A 222 -4.25 18.31 39.59
C SER A 222 -3.84 18.99 38.27
N GLN A 223 -2.61 19.52 38.23
CA GLN A 223 -1.79 19.48 37.01
C GLN A 223 -1.08 18.12 36.93
N ASN A 224 -1.83 17.07 36.60
CA ASN A 224 -1.24 15.86 36.04
C ASN A 224 -1.59 15.87 34.56
N ASP A 225 -0.62 16.26 33.74
CA ASP A 225 -0.58 16.15 32.29
C ASP A 225 -0.75 14.70 31.84
N ARG A 226 -1.99 14.19 31.92
CA ARG A 226 -2.43 13.11 31.04
C ARG A 226 -2.77 13.75 29.71
N ALA A 227 -1.77 13.71 28.82
CA ALA A 227 -1.90 13.91 27.40
C ALA A 227 -3.32 13.56 26.92
N GLY A 228 -4.02 14.57 26.44
CA GLY A 228 -5.38 14.46 25.93
C GLY A 228 -5.42 13.44 24.80
N PHE A 229 -5.76 12.20 25.13
CA PHE A 229 -6.40 11.31 24.19
C PHE A 229 -7.73 11.97 23.82
N VAL A 230 -7.70 12.74 22.74
CA VAL A 230 -8.90 13.12 22.00
C VAL A 230 -9.67 11.83 21.79
N ARG A 231 -10.73 11.63 22.56
CA ARG A 231 -11.73 10.58 22.31
C ARG A 231 -12.26 10.90 20.94
N VAL A 232 -11.67 10.32 19.91
CA VAL A 232 -12.23 10.34 18.56
C VAL A 232 -13.63 9.77 18.75
N PRO A 233 -14.70 10.58 18.57
CA PRO A 233 -16.05 10.09 18.76
C PRO A 233 -16.17 8.84 17.90
N ALA A 234 -16.70 7.76 18.48
CA ALA A 234 -16.92 6.50 17.78
C ALA A 234 -17.72 6.83 16.53
N ARG A 235 -17.02 7.07 15.42
CA ARG A 235 -17.64 7.39 14.15
C ARG A 235 -18.57 6.23 13.92
N HIS A 236 -19.87 6.49 13.93
CA HIS A 236 -20.89 5.53 13.56
C HIS A 236 -20.35 4.86 12.31
N ARG A 237 -19.84 3.63 12.46
CA ARG A 237 -19.60 2.77 11.32
C ARG A 237 -20.99 2.58 10.80
N ILE A 238 -21.37 3.42 9.83
CA ILE A 238 -22.56 3.22 9.04
C ILE A 238 -22.40 1.78 8.60
N ARG A 239 -23.20 0.90 9.21
CA ARG A 239 -23.36 -0.49 8.78
C ARG A 239 -24.10 -0.34 7.47
N THR A 240 -23.38 0.09 6.43
CA THR A 240 -23.87 0.07 5.06
C THR A 240 -24.13 -1.39 4.75
N SER A 241 -25.38 -1.78 4.97
CA SER A 241 -26.21 -2.52 4.02
C SER A 241 -25.49 -3.64 3.28
N GLY A 242 -25.15 -4.72 3.99
CA GLY A 242 -24.78 -5.99 3.39
C GLY A 242 -23.62 -5.97 2.39
N PRO A 243 -23.25 -7.12 1.82
CA PRO A 243 -22.45 -7.13 0.61
C PRO A 243 -23.24 -6.45 -0.52
N PRO A 244 -22.60 -5.65 -1.39
CA PRO A 244 -23.30 -5.08 -2.54
C PRO A 244 -23.86 -6.22 -3.40
N PRO A 245 -25.03 -6.02 -4.04
CA PRO A 245 -25.66 -7.03 -4.88
C PRO A 245 -24.70 -7.47 -6.02
N LEU A 246 -24.90 -8.70 -6.50
CA LEU A 246 -24.18 -9.20 -7.67
C LEU A 246 -24.53 -8.33 -8.88
N THR A 247 -23.56 -8.08 -9.75
CA THR A 247 -23.83 -7.39 -11.01
C THR A 247 -24.56 -8.35 -11.96
N PRO A 248 -25.36 -7.87 -12.93
CA PRO A 248 -25.99 -8.74 -13.92
C PRO A 248 -24.95 -9.55 -14.72
N GLU A 249 -23.73 -9.03 -14.89
CA GLU A 249 -22.61 -9.78 -15.45
C GLU A 249 -22.19 -10.95 -14.56
N ASP A 250 -22.14 -10.76 -13.23
CA ASP A 250 -21.82 -11.82 -12.29
C ASP A 250 -22.89 -12.93 -12.32
N GLU A 251 -24.17 -12.56 -12.43
CA GLU A 251 -25.28 -13.51 -12.57
C GLU A 251 -25.19 -14.31 -13.88
N ALA A 252 -24.85 -13.66 -14.99
CA ALA A 252 -24.61 -14.33 -16.26
C ALA A 252 -23.40 -15.27 -16.21
N GLU A 253 -22.36 -14.96 -15.44
CA GLU A 253 -21.24 -15.87 -15.21
C GLU A 253 -21.62 -17.08 -14.35
N LEU A 254 -22.54 -16.91 -13.39
CA LEU A 254 -23.02 -18.00 -12.55
C LEU A 254 -23.86 -19.01 -13.32
N ALA A 255 -24.65 -18.55 -14.30
CA ALA A 255 -25.45 -19.41 -15.17
C ALA A 255 -24.60 -20.39 -16.03
N LYS A 256 -23.30 -20.13 -16.19
CA LYS A 256 -22.41 -20.93 -17.06
C LYS A 256 -21.94 -22.25 -16.46
N GLY A 257 -22.22 -22.53 -15.19
CA GLY A 257 -21.83 -23.79 -14.57
C GLY A 257 -21.79 -23.76 -13.04
N PRO A 258 -21.45 -24.90 -12.41
CA PRO A 258 -21.51 -25.07 -10.96
C PRO A 258 -20.59 -24.09 -10.21
N LEU A 259 -20.91 -23.82 -8.95
CA LEU A 259 -20.06 -22.98 -8.09
C LEU A 259 -18.69 -23.63 -7.89
N PHE A 260 -17.63 -22.81 -7.85
CA PHE A 260 -16.32 -23.33 -7.50
C PHE A 260 -16.29 -23.77 -6.04
N THR A 261 -15.71 -24.95 -5.82
CA THR A 261 -15.32 -25.45 -4.52
C THR A 261 -14.21 -24.58 -3.92
N THR A 262 -13.98 -24.72 -2.62
CA THR A 262 -12.96 -23.95 -1.88
C THR A 262 -11.55 -24.19 -2.44
N ALA A 263 -11.25 -25.42 -2.84
CA ALA A 263 -10.00 -25.81 -3.48
C ALA A 263 -9.87 -25.20 -4.89
N GLU A 264 -10.94 -25.21 -5.68
CA GLU A 264 -10.95 -24.62 -7.02
C GLU A 264 -10.76 -23.11 -7.00
N ILE A 265 -11.35 -22.39 -6.02
CA ILE A 265 -11.14 -20.94 -5.85
C ILE A 265 -9.66 -20.64 -5.67
N ARG A 266 -8.96 -21.41 -4.81
CA ARG A 266 -7.53 -21.25 -4.58
C ARG A 266 -6.74 -21.55 -5.86
N ALA A 267 -7.02 -22.67 -6.52
CA ALA A 267 -6.34 -23.08 -7.74
C ALA A 267 -6.49 -22.05 -8.86
N LYS A 268 -7.72 -21.57 -9.12
CA LYS A 268 -7.99 -20.54 -10.14
C LYS A 268 -7.37 -19.19 -9.81
N ARG A 269 -7.29 -18.82 -8.53
CA ARG A 269 -6.56 -17.63 -8.11
C ARG A 269 -5.05 -17.75 -8.41
N GLU A 270 -4.47 -18.91 -8.11
CA GLU A 270 -3.04 -19.18 -8.32
C GLU A 270 -2.68 -19.28 -9.82
N GLU A 271 -3.56 -19.87 -10.64
CA GLU A 271 -3.46 -19.90 -12.11
C GLU A 271 -3.38 -18.48 -12.71
N LEU A 272 -4.13 -17.53 -12.15
CA LEU A 272 -4.08 -16.12 -12.54
C LEU A 272 -2.89 -15.33 -11.96
N GLY A 273 -2.02 -15.95 -11.15
CA GLY A 273 -0.91 -15.26 -10.48
C GLY A 273 -1.37 -14.18 -9.48
N LEU A 274 -2.58 -14.30 -8.94
CA LEU A 274 -3.15 -13.30 -8.02
C LEU A 274 -2.86 -13.65 -6.57
N SER A 275 -2.44 -12.66 -5.78
CA SER A 275 -2.47 -12.77 -4.32
C SER A 275 -3.90 -12.62 -3.79
N GLN A 276 -4.19 -13.17 -2.60
CA GLN A 276 -5.50 -13.01 -1.94
C GLN A 276 -5.91 -11.53 -1.82
N ALA A 277 -4.96 -10.63 -1.53
CA ALA A 277 -5.20 -9.20 -1.44
C ALA A 277 -5.52 -8.55 -2.80
N ARG A 278 -4.96 -9.08 -3.89
CA ARG A 278 -5.25 -8.60 -5.25
C ARG A 278 -6.62 -9.07 -5.72
N LEU A 279 -6.96 -10.34 -5.49
CA LEU A 279 -8.30 -10.87 -5.77
C LEU A 279 -9.38 -10.11 -4.97
N ALA A 280 -9.15 -9.90 -3.68
CA ALA A 280 -10.07 -9.17 -2.82
C ALA A 280 -10.37 -7.76 -3.35
N ARG A 281 -9.34 -7.02 -3.76
CA ARG A 281 -9.47 -5.69 -4.37
C ARG A 281 -10.24 -5.74 -5.71
N ALA A 282 -9.95 -6.72 -6.56
CA ALA A 282 -10.62 -6.88 -7.85
C ALA A 282 -12.12 -7.16 -7.72
N LEU A 283 -12.54 -7.84 -6.64
CA LEU A 283 -13.94 -8.22 -6.41
C LEU A 283 -14.69 -7.30 -5.44
N GLY A 284 -14.03 -6.27 -4.90
CA GLY A 284 -14.60 -5.40 -3.89
C GLY A 284 -14.98 -6.14 -2.61
N VAL A 285 -14.20 -7.15 -2.21
CA VAL A 285 -14.39 -7.91 -0.96
C VAL A 285 -13.20 -7.75 -0.02
N SER A 286 -13.35 -8.15 1.24
CA SER A 286 -12.24 -8.11 2.19
C SER A 286 -11.24 -9.26 1.94
N ARG A 287 -9.94 -9.00 2.17
CA ARG A 287 -8.90 -10.05 2.10
C ARG A 287 -9.21 -11.23 3.04
N GLY A 288 -9.74 -10.93 4.22
CA GLY A 288 -10.13 -11.93 5.21
C GLY A 288 -11.17 -12.91 4.67
N LEU A 289 -12.19 -12.39 3.99
CA LEU A 289 -13.26 -13.20 3.40
C LEU A 289 -12.74 -14.15 2.30
N VAL A 290 -11.79 -13.72 1.47
CA VAL A 290 -11.12 -14.61 0.51
C VAL A 290 -10.36 -15.73 1.24
N ALA A 291 -9.59 -15.37 2.27
CA ALA A 291 -8.79 -16.32 3.01
C ALA A 291 -9.63 -17.28 3.88
N GLU A 292 -10.80 -16.85 4.35
CA GLU A 292 -11.78 -17.70 5.03
C GLU A 292 -12.41 -18.69 4.02
N ALA A 293 -12.87 -18.20 2.87
CA ALA A 293 -13.45 -19.03 1.81
C ALA A 293 -12.49 -20.12 1.30
N GLU A 294 -11.21 -19.79 1.06
CA GLU A 294 -10.19 -20.77 0.65
C GLU A 294 -9.93 -21.85 1.71
N ARG A 295 -10.14 -21.53 2.99
CA ARG A 295 -10.03 -22.50 4.10
C ARG A 295 -11.33 -23.27 4.36
N GLY A 296 -12.39 -22.99 3.61
CA GLY A 296 -13.74 -23.52 3.86
C GLY A 296 -14.41 -22.98 5.11
N ARG A 297 -13.89 -21.91 5.72
CA ARG A 297 -14.56 -21.23 6.83
C ARG A 297 -15.44 -20.12 6.25
N ARG A 298 -16.69 -20.01 6.72
CA ARG A 298 -17.64 -18.94 6.28
C ARG A 298 -17.85 -18.87 4.75
N ALA A 299 -17.80 -20.03 4.09
CA ALA A 299 -18.13 -20.18 2.67
C ALA A 299 -19.65 -20.20 2.45
N GLY A 300 -20.35 -19.14 2.89
CA GLY A 300 -21.77 -18.99 2.57
C GLY A 300 -21.97 -18.99 1.06
N GLU A 301 -23.08 -19.56 0.58
CA GLU A 301 -23.34 -19.74 -0.84
C GLU A 301 -23.20 -18.42 -1.63
N ARG A 302 -23.71 -17.30 -1.10
CA ARG A 302 -23.54 -15.96 -1.70
C ARG A 302 -22.07 -15.53 -1.84
N THR A 303 -21.22 -15.90 -0.88
CA THR A 303 -19.78 -15.64 -0.95
C THR A 303 -19.13 -16.46 -2.06
N LEU A 304 -19.47 -17.75 -2.15
CA LEU A 304 -18.97 -18.64 -3.19
C LEU A 304 -19.43 -18.21 -4.58
N GLN A 305 -20.69 -17.80 -4.72
CA GLN A 305 -21.24 -17.21 -5.95
C GLN A 305 -20.42 -16.01 -6.39
N ARG A 306 -20.21 -15.03 -5.50
CA ARG A 306 -19.42 -13.84 -5.83
C ARG A 306 -17.98 -14.13 -6.22
N LEU A 307 -17.31 -15.03 -5.49
CA LEU A 307 -15.94 -15.43 -5.81
C LEU A 307 -15.86 -16.19 -7.14
N THR A 308 -16.82 -17.08 -7.41
CA THR A 308 -16.92 -17.85 -8.66
C THR A 308 -17.13 -16.93 -9.86
N ALA A 309 -18.15 -16.07 -9.80
CA ALA A 309 -18.45 -15.11 -10.86
C ALA A 309 -17.26 -14.19 -11.16
N GLY A 310 -16.67 -13.65 -10.10
CA GLY A 310 -15.50 -12.78 -10.18
C GLY A 310 -14.28 -13.45 -10.82
N LEU A 311 -13.98 -14.69 -10.44
CA LEU A 311 -12.87 -15.45 -11.02
C LEU A 311 -13.13 -15.81 -12.49
N ARG A 312 -14.35 -16.20 -12.86
CA ARG A 312 -14.73 -16.46 -14.26
C ARG A 312 -14.54 -15.21 -15.14
N ARG A 313 -14.98 -14.05 -14.67
CA ARG A 313 -14.77 -12.78 -15.37
C ARG A 313 -13.27 -12.48 -15.56
N LEU A 314 -12.46 -12.65 -14.53
CA LEU A 314 -11.01 -12.41 -14.61
C LEU A 314 -10.31 -13.37 -15.58
N LEU A 315 -10.69 -14.66 -15.58
CA LEU A 315 -10.18 -15.65 -16.53
C LEU A 315 -10.52 -15.28 -17.97
N ARG A 316 -11.75 -14.82 -18.24
CA ARG A 316 -12.13 -14.33 -19.58
C ARG A 316 -11.29 -13.13 -20.01
N GLN A 317 -11.15 -12.13 -19.14
CA GLN A 317 -10.35 -10.94 -19.44
C GLN A 317 -8.89 -11.29 -19.76
N GLU A 318 -8.33 -12.30 -19.11
CA GLU A 318 -6.97 -12.76 -19.37
C GLU A 318 -6.86 -13.52 -20.70
N ALA A 319 -7.88 -14.30 -21.05
CA ALA A 319 -7.99 -14.95 -22.36
C ALA A 319 -8.11 -13.93 -23.50
N ASP A 320 -8.92 -12.88 -23.33
CA ASP A 320 -9.11 -11.82 -24.31
C ASP A 320 -7.84 -10.99 -24.51
N LYS A 321 -7.12 -10.68 -23.43
CA LYS A 321 -5.80 -10.02 -23.50
C LYS A 321 -4.79 -10.86 -24.27
N SER A 322 -4.79 -12.17 -24.05
CA SER A 322 -3.90 -13.10 -24.74
C SER A 322 -4.21 -13.20 -26.23
N ARG A 323 -5.49 -13.12 -26.62
CA ARG A 323 -5.92 -13.06 -28.03
C ARG A 323 -5.53 -11.75 -28.70
N GLY A 324 -5.78 -10.61 -28.03
CA GLY A 324 -5.43 -9.29 -28.56
C GLY A 324 -3.93 -9.12 -28.80
N ASN A 325 -3.09 -9.76 -27.98
CA ASN A 325 -1.64 -9.70 -28.16
C ASN A 325 -1.15 -10.55 -29.35
N ARG A 326 -1.84 -11.63 -29.73
CA ARG A 326 -1.48 -12.43 -30.91
C ARG A 326 -1.76 -11.68 -32.21
N ASN A 327 -2.95 -11.10 -32.33
CA ASN A 327 -3.34 -10.36 -33.54
C ASN A 327 -2.41 -9.17 -33.80
N ARG A 328 -1.92 -8.50 -32.73
CA ARG A 328 -0.99 -7.37 -32.87
C ARG A 328 0.41 -7.79 -33.33
N SER A 329 0.85 -9.00 -33.01
CA SER A 329 2.14 -9.52 -33.47
C SER A 329 2.12 -9.87 -34.96
N GLU A 330 1.00 -10.43 -35.45
CA GLU A 330 0.82 -10.81 -36.86
C GLU A 330 0.68 -9.59 -37.78
N GLU A 331 0.06 -8.50 -37.31
CA GLU A 331 -0.09 -7.27 -38.11
C GLU A 331 1.21 -6.43 -38.20
N SER A 332 2.24 -6.75 -37.41
CA SER A 332 3.51 -6.01 -37.43
C SER A 332 4.55 -6.52 -38.43
N THR A 333 4.33 -7.69 -39.04
CA THR A 333 5.30 -8.31 -39.97
C THR A 333 5.10 -7.93 -41.44
N ASP A 334 3.95 -7.36 -41.83
CA ASP A 334 3.71 -6.86 -43.18
C ASP A 334 3.91 -5.33 -43.24
N SER A 335 5.07 -4.86 -42.81
CA SER A 335 5.56 -3.58 -43.32
C SER A 335 5.93 -3.83 -44.79
N PRO A 336 5.19 -3.29 -45.78
CA PRO A 336 5.58 -3.43 -47.16
C PRO A 336 6.97 -2.84 -47.27
N THR A 337 7.94 -3.68 -47.63
CA THR A 337 9.27 -3.28 -48.05
C THR A 337 9.07 -2.16 -49.06
N GLN A 338 9.26 -0.92 -48.62
CA GLN A 338 9.20 0.24 -49.51
C GLN A 338 10.36 0.04 -50.47
N THR A 339 10.02 -0.45 -51.66
CA THR A 339 10.94 -0.57 -52.78
C THR A 339 11.54 0.83 -52.98
N PRO A 340 12.86 1.01 -52.86
CA PRO A 340 13.47 2.30 -53.11
C PRO A 340 13.21 2.65 -54.57
N VAL A 341 12.36 3.64 -54.80
CA VAL A 341 12.18 4.24 -56.12
C VAL A 341 13.51 4.90 -56.45
N ALA A 342 14.26 4.25 -57.33
CA ALA A 342 15.46 4.82 -57.93
C ALA A 342 15.05 6.09 -58.69
N LEU A 343 15.41 7.26 -58.15
CA LEU A 343 15.40 8.49 -58.91
C LEU A 343 16.53 8.40 -59.94
N ALA A 344 16.15 8.22 -61.19
CA ALA A 344 16.99 8.51 -62.34
C ALA A 344 16.87 9.99 -62.71
N SER A 345 17.99 10.51 -63.24
CA SER A 345 18.22 11.81 -63.90
C SER A 345 18.68 12.96 -63.02
#